data_AF-A0A8J9ZK73-F1
#
_entry.id   AF-A0A8J9ZK73-F1
#
_cell.length_a   1.000
_cell.length_b   1.000
_cell.length_c   1.000
_cell.angle_alpha   90.00
_cell.angle_beta   90.00
_cell.angle_gamma   90.00
#
_symmetry.space_group_name_H-M   'P 1'
#
loop_
_entity.id
_entity.type
_entity.pdbx_description
1 polymer ?
#
loop_
_entity_poly.entity_id
_entity_poly.type
_entity_poly.pdbx_seq_one_letter_code
_entity_poly.pdbx_strand_id
1 'polypeptide(L)'
;MGLFLFPKVSSVLNRDVKQFGKKFMFDGDEETCWNSDQGSPQWILVEFSEEVCPQEIQLQFQGGFVGKDCCVEVGSGGGDLARFTIKEAPSVKRLRIVFPGSTDFFGRVTVYKLDIIGTSI
;
A
#
# COMPACT_ATOMS: atom_id res chain seq x y z
N MET A 1 21.00 -6.63 -2.97
CA MET A 1 19.89 -7.59 -2.85
C MET A 1 18.62 -6.77 -2.68
N GLY A 2 17.61 -7.00 -3.51
CA GLY A 2 16.34 -6.26 -3.38
C GLY A 2 15.60 -6.69 -2.12
N LEU A 3 14.95 -5.74 -1.44
CA LEU A 3 14.06 -6.02 -0.32
C LEU A 3 12.91 -6.92 -0.79
N PHE A 4 12.72 -8.07 -0.15
CA PHE A 4 11.54 -8.89 -0.41
C PHE A 4 10.34 -8.28 0.32
N LEU A 5 9.27 -8.05 -0.44
CA LEU A 5 8.03 -7.46 0.03
C LEU A 5 6.92 -8.50 0.03
N PHE A 6 6.18 -8.59 1.14
CA PHE A 6 5.01 -9.45 1.27
C PHE A 6 3.75 -8.58 1.36
N PRO A 7 3.16 -8.17 0.22
CA PRO A 7 2.01 -7.28 0.24
C PRO A 7 0.74 -8.01 0.69
N LYS A 8 -0.17 -7.28 1.33
CA LYS A 8 -1.58 -7.63 1.58
C LYS A 8 -2.43 -6.40 1.27
N VAL A 9 -3.69 -6.63 0.89
CA VAL A 9 -4.63 -5.57 0.54
C VAL A 9 -5.97 -5.85 1.20
N SER A 10 -6.75 -4.78 1.46
CA SER A 10 -8.09 -4.85 2.04
C SER A 10 -9.05 -5.72 1.24
N SER A 11 -9.06 -5.55 -0.08
CA SER A 11 -9.98 -6.20 -1.00
C SER A 11 -9.41 -6.21 -2.42
N VAL A 12 -10.04 -6.98 -3.30
CA VAL A 12 -9.74 -7.00 -4.74
C VAL A 12 -11.07 -6.98 -5.47
N LEU A 13 -11.22 -6.12 -6.48
CA LEU A 13 -12.43 -5.96 -7.27
C LEU A 13 -12.93 -7.32 -7.76
N ASN A 14 -14.19 -7.66 -7.42
CA ASN A 14 -14.83 -8.94 -7.76
C ASN A 14 -14.03 -10.19 -7.32
N ARG A 15 -13.10 -10.05 -6.38
CA ARG A 15 -12.12 -11.09 -6.00
C ARG A 15 -11.25 -11.59 -7.17
N ASP A 16 -11.18 -10.83 -8.27
CA ASP A 16 -10.39 -11.21 -9.45
C ASP A 16 -8.91 -10.86 -9.25
N VAL A 17 -8.23 -11.73 -8.49
CA VAL A 17 -6.79 -11.63 -8.24
C VAL A 17 -5.93 -11.81 -9.48
N LYS A 18 -6.50 -12.35 -10.58
CA LYS A 18 -5.76 -12.54 -11.83
C LYS A 18 -5.67 -11.25 -12.63
N GLN A 19 -6.67 -10.37 -12.54
CA GLN A 19 -6.71 -9.08 -13.25
C GLN A 19 -6.35 -7.89 -12.36
N PHE A 20 -6.70 -7.94 -11.07
CA PHE A 20 -6.59 -6.77 -10.17
C PHE A 20 -5.80 -7.06 -8.88
N GLY A 21 -4.92 -8.05 -8.91
CA GLY A 21 -4.19 -8.52 -7.74
C GLY A 21 -3.07 -7.57 -7.29
N LYS A 22 -2.83 -7.52 -5.97
CA LYS A 22 -1.76 -6.72 -5.32
C LYS A 22 -0.35 -6.83 -5.89
N LYS A 23 -0.02 -7.92 -6.60
CA LYS A 23 1.29 -8.11 -7.22
C LYS A 23 1.56 -7.08 -8.33
N PHE A 24 0.50 -6.59 -8.96
CA PHE A 24 0.55 -5.64 -10.06
C PHE A 24 1.03 -4.26 -9.62
N MET A 25 0.96 -3.91 -8.34
CA MET A 25 1.58 -2.66 -7.84
C MET A 25 3.12 -2.68 -7.90
N PHE A 26 3.75 -3.83 -8.17
CA PHE A 26 5.20 -4.04 -8.05
C PHE A 26 5.83 -4.69 -9.29
N ASP A 27 5.08 -4.94 -10.36
CA ASP A 27 5.60 -5.66 -11.53
C ASP A 27 6.19 -4.74 -12.62
N GLY A 28 6.00 -3.43 -12.48
CA GLY A 28 6.51 -2.42 -13.41
C GLY A 28 5.72 -2.31 -14.71
N ASP A 29 4.56 -2.95 -14.81
CA ASP A 29 3.66 -2.85 -15.96
C ASP A 29 2.64 -1.72 -15.73
N GLU A 30 2.70 -0.68 -16.56
CA GLU A 30 1.82 0.49 -16.46
C GLU A 30 0.35 0.18 -16.80
N GLU A 31 0.05 -0.99 -17.36
CA GLU A 31 -1.31 -1.41 -17.72
C GLU A 31 -1.96 -2.33 -16.68
N THR A 32 -1.21 -2.82 -15.70
CA THR A 32 -1.73 -3.69 -14.64
C THR A 32 -1.85 -2.94 -13.31
N CYS A 33 -2.84 -3.28 -12.49
CA CYS A 33 -3.07 -2.56 -11.24
C CYS A 33 -3.62 -3.46 -10.14
N TRP A 34 -3.45 -3.01 -8.90
CA TRP A 34 -4.39 -3.39 -7.85
C TRP A 34 -5.63 -2.51 -7.94
N ASN A 35 -6.81 -3.12 -7.96
CA ASN A 35 -8.09 -2.44 -7.88
C ASN A 35 -8.86 -3.00 -6.68
N SER A 36 -9.20 -2.14 -5.72
CA SER A 36 -9.99 -2.55 -4.57
C SER A 36 -11.44 -2.81 -4.95
N ASP A 37 -12.13 -3.64 -4.18
CA ASP A 37 -13.59 -3.68 -4.24
C ASP A 37 -14.19 -2.40 -3.61
N GLN A 38 -15.50 -2.23 -3.71
CA GLN A 38 -16.21 -1.12 -3.07
C GLN A 38 -16.07 -1.13 -1.54
N GLY A 39 -16.17 0.05 -0.94
CA GLY A 39 -16.11 0.26 0.51
C GLY A 39 -14.95 1.13 0.95
N SER A 40 -14.95 1.52 2.22
CA SER A 40 -13.89 2.28 2.86
C SER A 40 -13.79 1.89 4.35
N PRO A 41 -12.60 1.94 4.97
CA PRO A 41 -11.31 2.29 4.36
C PRO A 41 -10.77 1.17 3.46
N GLN A 42 -10.01 1.55 2.43
CA GLN A 42 -9.16 0.61 1.69
C GLN A 42 -7.73 0.70 2.24
N TRP A 43 -6.94 -0.36 2.11
CA TRP A 43 -5.56 -0.33 2.62
C TRP A 43 -4.63 -1.28 1.87
N ILE A 44 -3.35 -0.92 1.88
CA ILE A 44 -2.23 -1.74 1.43
C ILE A 44 -1.32 -1.95 2.65
N LEU A 45 -0.97 -3.20 2.96
CA LEU A 45 0.03 -3.54 3.97
C LEU A 45 1.23 -4.16 3.26
N VAL A 46 2.41 -3.65 3.57
CA VAL A 46 3.68 -4.22 3.12
C VAL A 46 4.44 -4.72 4.35
N GLU A 47 4.79 -5.99 4.33
CA GLU A 47 5.69 -6.60 5.30
C GLU A 47 7.06 -6.80 4.63
N PHE A 48 8.11 -6.35 5.30
CA PHE A 48 9.48 -6.39 4.80
C PHE A 48 10.19 -7.63 5.36
N SER A 49 11.08 -8.23 4.55
CA SER A 49 11.93 -9.35 5.00
C SER A 49 12.87 -8.98 6.15
N GLU A 50 13.25 -7.71 6.26
CA GLU A 50 14.13 -7.13 7.27
C GLU A 50 13.56 -5.79 7.76
N GLU A 51 14.09 -5.24 8.85
CA GLU A 51 13.68 -3.90 9.28
C GLU A 51 14.21 -2.84 8.30
N VAL A 52 13.35 -1.87 8.00
CA VAL A 52 13.68 -0.75 7.10
C VAL A 52 13.34 0.58 7.75
N CYS A 53 14.00 1.64 7.32
CA CYS A 53 13.62 3.03 7.58
C CYS A 53 13.01 3.62 6.30
N PRO A 54 11.66 3.62 6.15
CA PRO A 54 10.99 4.21 4.99
C PRO A 54 11.16 5.73 5.03
N GLN A 55 11.58 6.30 3.91
CA GLN A 55 11.80 7.74 3.75
C GLN A 55 10.76 8.38 2.82
N GLU A 56 10.28 7.62 1.83
CA GLU A 56 9.31 8.09 0.84
C GLU A 56 8.41 6.93 0.38
N ILE A 57 7.14 7.27 0.11
CA ILE A 57 6.16 6.38 -0.52
C ILE A 57 5.70 7.07 -1.79
N GLN A 58 5.82 6.39 -2.92
CA GLN A 58 5.29 6.86 -4.21
C GLN A 58 4.15 5.95 -4.64
N LEU A 59 3.03 6.56 -5.03
CA LEU A 59 1.82 5.87 -5.48
C LEU A 59 1.38 6.43 -6.82
N GLN A 60 1.16 5.56 -7.80
CA GLN A 60 0.53 5.92 -9.06
C GLN A 60 -0.91 5.43 -9.08
N PHE A 61 -1.86 6.36 -9.09
CA PHE A 61 -3.30 6.05 -9.09
C PHE A 61 -3.92 6.10 -10.49
N GLN A 62 -5.04 5.40 -10.65
CA GLN A 62 -5.96 5.69 -11.76
C GLN A 62 -6.72 7.00 -11.47
N GLY A 63 -6.88 7.84 -12.50
CA GLY A 63 -7.78 8.99 -12.43
C GLY A 63 -9.19 8.57 -12.02
N GLY A 64 -9.78 9.28 -11.05
CA GLY A 64 -11.12 8.98 -10.52
C GLY A 64 -11.15 7.97 -9.36
N PHE A 65 -10.07 7.23 -9.10
CA PHE A 65 -9.98 6.20 -8.05
C PHE A 65 -8.85 6.48 -7.04
N VAL A 66 -8.66 7.76 -6.71
CA VAL A 66 -7.55 8.27 -5.92
C VAL A 66 -7.92 8.27 -4.44
N GLY A 67 -7.07 7.74 -3.58
CA GLY A 67 -7.21 7.90 -2.12
C GLY A 67 -7.05 9.37 -1.73
N LYS A 68 -8.05 9.98 -1.10
CA LYS A 68 -8.06 11.42 -0.78
C LYS A 68 -7.15 11.78 0.40
N ASP A 69 -7.28 11.00 1.46
CA ASP A 69 -6.47 11.08 2.66
C ASP A 69 -5.67 9.78 2.77
N CYS A 70 -4.40 9.88 3.15
CA CYS A 70 -3.53 8.73 3.39
C CYS A 70 -3.02 8.75 4.82
N CYS A 71 -3.16 7.64 5.52
CA CYS A 71 -2.60 7.43 6.84
C CYS A 71 -1.56 6.33 6.75
N VAL A 72 -0.37 6.56 7.32
CA VAL A 72 0.66 5.52 7.42
C VAL A 72 0.66 4.97 8.83
N GLU A 73 0.43 3.67 8.95
CA GLU A 73 0.58 2.92 10.19
C GLU A 73 1.81 2.01 10.08
N VAL A 74 2.64 1.93 11.12
CA VAL A 74 3.86 1.11 11.11
C VAL A 74 3.97 0.25 12.36
N GLY A 75 4.73 -0.84 12.29
CA GLY A 75 4.98 -1.68 13.45
C GLY A 75 6.17 -2.65 13.32
N SER A 76 6.67 -3.10 14.48
CA SER A 76 7.89 -3.91 14.64
C SER A 76 7.65 -5.44 14.60
N GLY A 77 6.54 -5.89 14.00
CA GLY A 77 6.26 -7.31 13.76
C GLY A 77 5.32 -8.01 14.77
N GLY A 78 5.10 -7.43 15.96
CA GLY A 78 4.15 -7.96 16.94
C GLY A 78 2.83 -7.20 16.92
N GLY A 79 1.86 -7.63 16.09
CA GLY A 79 0.44 -7.25 16.20
C GLY A 79 0.09 -5.78 15.98
N ASP A 80 0.63 -4.90 16.80
CA ASP A 80 0.30 -3.49 16.92
C ASP A 80 0.90 -2.67 15.77
N LEU A 81 0.04 -1.82 15.19
CA LEU A 81 0.41 -0.78 14.24
C LEU A 81 0.09 0.56 14.90
N ALA A 82 1.03 1.49 14.88
CA ALA A 82 0.82 2.86 15.35
C ALA A 82 0.94 3.83 14.17
N ARG A 83 0.25 4.97 14.25
CA ARG A 83 0.16 5.96 13.16
C ARG A 83 1.29 6.97 13.28
N PHE A 84 2.05 7.17 12.21
CA PHE A 84 3.18 8.10 12.18
C PHE A 84 3.22 8.90 10.89
N THR A 85 3.92 10.03 10.93
CA THR A 85 4.38 10.72 9.73
C THR A 85 5.65 10.03 9.24
N ILE A 86 5.78 9.80 7.92
CA ILE A 86 6.96 9.11 7.35
C ILE A 86 8.29 9.76 7.77
N LYS A 87 8.33 11.10 7.87
CA LYS A 87 9.53 11.84 8.33
C LYS A 87 10.03 11.45 9.71
N GLU A 88 9.19 10.85 10.54
CA GLU A 88 9.48 10.45 11.92
C GLU A 88 9.27 8.94 12.11
N ALA A 89 9.13 8.17 11.02
CA ALA A 89 8.91 6.74 11.11
C ALA A 89 10.18 6.05 11.66
N PRO A 90 10.05 5.22 12.71
CA PRO A 90 11.17 4.41 13.20
C PRO A 90 11.56 3.33 12.18
N SER A 91 12.54 2.49 12.52
CA SER A 91 12.74 1.23 11.80
C SER A 91 11.50 0.35 11.94
N VAL A 92 11.01 -0.21 10.83
CA VAL A 92 9.74 -0.92 10.78
C VAL A 92 9.86 -2.19 9.97
N LYS A 93 9.08 -3.19 10.38
CA LYS A 93 8.93 -4.46 9.66
C LYS A 93 7.63 -4.51 8.86
N ARG A 94 6.68 -3.67 9.22
CA ARG A 94 5.37 -3.57 8.58
C ARG A 94 5.01 -2.10 8.38
N LEU A 95 4.54 -1.78 7.17
CA LEU A 95 4.02 -0.47 6.81
C LEU A 95 2.64 -0.66 6.17
N ARG A 96 1.64 0.05 6.68
CA ARG A 96 0.28 0.04 6.16
C ARG A 96 -0.13 1.43 5.71
N ILE A 97 -0.53 1.53 4.45
CA ILE A 97 -1.12 2.71 3.85
C ILE A 97 -2.63 2.52 3.92
N VAL A 98 -3.32 3.41 4.64
CA VAL A 98 -4.77 3.38 4.79
C VAL A 98 -5.37 4.57 4.05
N PHE A 99 -6.37 4.29 3.23
CA PHE A 99 -7.18 5.27 2.50
C PHE A 99 -8.57 5.33 3.15
N PRO A 100 -8.84 6.31 4.05
CA PRO A 100 -10.15 6.45 4.70
C PRO A 100 -11.28 6.77 3.72
N GLY A 101 -10.95 7.37 2.57
CA GLY A 101 -11.89 7.65 1.50
C GLY A 101 -11.19 7.81 0.15
N SER A 102 -11.99 7.76 -0.92
CA SER A 102 -11.55 7.84 -2.32
C SER A 102 -12.30 8.95 -3.07
N THR A 103 -11.76 9.35 -4.23
CA THR A 103 -12.49 10.14 -5.23
C THR A 103 -13.59 9.35 -5.93
N ASP A 104 -13.51 8.02 -5.94
CA ASP A 104 -14.58 7.15 -6.45
C ASP A 104 -15.76 7.15 -5.47
N PHE A 105 -16.99 7.24 -6.00
CA PHE A 105 -18.21 7.31 -5.20
C PHE A 105 -18.44 6.04 -4.36
N PHE A 106 -17.98 4.88 -4.83
CA PHE A 106 -18.11 3.62 -4.12
C PHE A 106 -16.93 3.34 -3.18
N GLY A 107 -15.99 4.28 -3.04
CA GLY A 107 -14.83 4.15 -2.15
C GLY A 107 -13.70 3.29 -2.73
N ARG A 108 -13.74 2.92 -4.01
CA ARG A 108 -12.69 2.10 -4.62
C ARG A 108 -11.38 2.86 -4.79
N VAL A 109 -10.27 2.16 -4.68
CA VAL A 109 -8.93 2.69 -4.93
C VAL A 109 -8.24 1.83 -5.98
N THR A 110 -7.57 2.48 -6.93
CA THR A 110 -6.79 1.80 -7.97
C THR A 110 -5.36 2.30 -7.96
N VAL A 111 -4.41 1.38 -7.79
CA VAL A 111 -2.97 1.67 -7.74
C VAL A 111 -2.25 0.82 -8.78
N TYR A 112 -1.59 1.48 -9.72
CA TYR A 112 -0.74 0.86 -10.75
C TYR A 112 0.67 0.59 -10.21
N LYS A 113 1.19 1.51 -9.39
CA LYS A 113 2.55 1.41 -8.86
C LYS A 113 2.62 1.84 -7.41
N LEU A 114 3.34 1.07 -6.61
CA LEU A 114 3.74 1.43 -5.25
C LEU A 114 5.26 1.23 -5.09
N ASP A 115 5.97 2.34 -4.89
CA ASP A 115 7.37 2.32 -4.48
C ASP A 115 7.50 2.76 -3.02
N ILE A 116 8.31 2.02 -2.25
CA ILE A 116 8.70 2.39 -0.90
C ILE A 116 10.21 2.57 -0.90
N ILE A 117 10.65 3.81 -0.74
CA ILE A 117 12.06 4.20 -0.82
C ILE A 117 12.56 4.42 0.61
N GLY A 118 13.73 3.87 0.92
CA GLY A 118 14.33 3.93 2.24
C GLY A 118 15.59 3.08 2.32
N THR A 119 16.06 2.85 3.55
CA THR A 119 17.25 2.03 3.82
C THR A 119 16.89 0.78 4.61
N SER A 120 17.47 -0.37 4.27
CA SER A 120 17.49 -1.53 5.17
C SER A 120 18.52 -1.37 6.27
N ILE A 121 18.32 -2.10 7.37
CA ILE A 121 19.20 -2.12 8.55
C ILE A 121 19.91 -3.47 8.65
#